data_AF-A0A944D1J6-F1
#
_entry.id   AF-A0A944D1J6-F1
#
_cell.length_a   1.000
_cell.length_b   1.000
_cell.length_c   1.000
_cell.angle_alpha   90.00
_cell.angle_beta   90.00
_cell.angle_gamma   90.00
#
_symmetry.space_group_name_H-M   'P 1'
#
loop_
_entity.id
_entity.type
_entity.pdbx_description
1 polymer ?
#
loop_
_entity_poly.entity_id
_entity_poly.type
_entity_poly.pdbx_seq_one_letter_code
_entity_poly.pdbx_strand_id
1 'polypeptide(L)'
;MTRQEAQQKIREIIEKMQDPEMMHQITEALPLFSNADLGQLLGFLQTGKIELLYQLIQETVDEYQIVMEEMSTLKHKLEVRQIQNQEQQEKTHEQEPDLQSLSLI
;
A
#
# COMPACT_ATOMS: atom_id res chain seq x y z
N MET A 1 11.05 23.33 8.33
CA MET A 1 9.60 23.51 8.07
C MET A 1 8.88 22.32 8.65
N THR A 2 7.80 22.54 9.38
CA THR A 2 6.97 21.45 9.95
C THR A 2 5.96 20.93 8.91
N ARG A 3 5.42 19.71 9.12
CA ARG A 3 4.38 19.13 8.24
C ARG A 3 3.17 20.05 8.11
N GLN A 4 2.71 20.58 9.25
CA GLN A 4 1.56 21.47 9.32
C GLN A 4 1.81 22.76 8.54
N GLU A 5 3.01 23.35 8.64
CA GLU A 5 3.40 24.52 7.84
C GLU A 5 3.39 24.23 6.33
N ALA A 6 3.88 23.06 5.92
CA ALA A 6 3.91 22.67 4.51
C ALA A 6 2.48 22.53 3.95
N GLN A 7 1.62 21.80 4.65
CA GLN A 7 0.23 21.60 4.25
C GLN A 7 -0.55 22.93 4.20
N GLN A 8 -0.33 23.82 5.16
CA GLN A 8 -0.96 25.13 5.18
C GLN A 8 -0.55 25.97 3.97
N LYS A 9 0.75 26.02 3.65
CA LYS A 9 1.24 26.75 2.46
C LYS A 9 0.69 26.18 1.15
N ILE A 10 0.58 24.85 1.06
CA ILE A 10 0.01 24.20 -0.12
C ILE A 10 -1.47 24.57 -0.26
N ARG A 11 -2.25 24.55 0.83
CA ARG A 11 -3.65 25.00 0.85
C ARG A 11 -3.79 26.44 0.37
N GLU A 12 -2.97 27.36 0.89
CA GLU A 12 -2.99 28.77 0.49
C GLU A 12 -2.69 29.01 -1.00
N ILE A 13 -1.88 28.14 -1.62
CA ILE A 13 -1.60 28.21 -3.07
C ILE A 13 -2.79 27.63 -3.85
N ILE A 14 -3.31 26.49 -3.41
CA ILE A 14 -4.42 25.79 -4.07
C ILE A 14 -5.72 26.59 -3.98
N GLU A 15 -5.97 27.31 -2.89
CA GLU A 15 -7.12 28.21 -2.72
C GLU A 15 -7.20 29.33 -3.78
N LYS A 16 -6.10 29.58 -4.50
CA LYS A 16 -6.06 30.56 -5.60
C LYS A 16 -6.39 29.92 -6.95
N MET A 17 -6.56 28.61 -7.02
CA MET A 17 -6.94 27.90 -8.24
C MET A 17 -8.41 28.16 -8.56
N GLN A 18 -8.75 28.26 -9.85
CA GLN A 18 -10.11 28.56 -10.29
C GLN A 18 -11.06 27.36 -10.24
N ASP A 19 -10.53 26.15 -10.00
CA ASP A 19 -11.28 24.90 -10.00
C ASP A 19 -11.53 24.40 -8.55
N PRO A 20 -12.76 24.58 -8.02
CA PRO A 20 -13.09 24.19 -6.65
C PRO A 20 -13.07 22.69 -6.42
N GLU A 21 -13.35 21.89 -7.45
CA GLU A 21 -13.36 20.42 -7.35
C GLU A 21 -11.94 19.90 -7.21
N MET A 22 -11.04 20.40 -8.06
CA MET A 22 -9.60 20.10 -7.96
C MET A 22 -9.03 20.53 -6.61
N MET A 23 -9.41 21.72 -6.12
CA MET A 23 -8.99 22.18 -4.79
C MET A 23 -9.40 21.20 -3.69
N HIS A 24 -10.66 20.75 -3.71
CA HIS A 24 -11.19 19.83 -2.72
C HIS A 24 -10.43 18.51 -2.73
N GLN A 25 -10.25 17.91 -3.91
CA GLN A 25 -9.53 16.64 -4.08
C GLN A 25 -8.08 16.72 -3.57
N ILE A 26 -7.35 17.78 -3.91
CA ILE A 26 -5.96 17.91 -3.44
C ILE A 26 -5.92 18.10 -1.92
N THR A 27 -6.86 18.89 -1.37
CA THR A 27 -6.92 19.15 0.08
C THR A 27 -7.20 17.88 0.89
N GLU A 28 -8.06 17.01 0.37
CA GLU A 28 -8.34 15.70 0.97
C GLU A 28 -7.16 14.74 0.85
N ALA A 29 -6.36 14.85 -0.22
CA ALA A 29 -5.18 14.03 -0.43
C ALA A 29 -3.96 14.48 0.40
N LEU A 30 -3.85 15.76 0.78
CA LEU A 30 -2.70 16.33 1.53
C LEU A 30 -2.26 15.54 2.79
N PRO A 31 -3.17 14.97 3.60
CA PRO A 31 -2.80 14.15 4.75
C PRO A 31 -2.12 12.82 4.39
N LEU A 32 -2.29 12.33 3.17
CA LEU A 32 -1.74 11.05 2.69
C LEU A 32 -0.27 11.17 2.29
N PHE A 33 0.16 12.36 1.87
CA PHE A 33 1.53 12.62 1.43
C PHE A 33 2.53 12.51 2.59
N SER A 34 3.71 11.95 2.31
CA SER A 34 4.84 11.98 3.21
C SER A 34 5.37 13.41 3.40
N ASN A 35 6.23 13.65 4.38
CA ASN A 35 6.85 14.97 4.53
C ASN A 35 7.78 15.31 3.35
N ALA A 36 8.40 14.31 2.73
CA ALA A 36 9.24 14.50 1.55
C ALA A 36 8.40 14.94 0.36
N ASP A 37 7.28 14.24 0.14
CA ASP A 37 6.34 14.50 -0.95
C ASP A 37 5.72 15.90 -0.83
N LEU A 38 5.33 16.30 0.38
CA LEU A 38 4.83 17.65 0.65
C LEU A 38 5.89 18.71 0.29
N GLY A 39 7.17 18.41 0.50
CA GLY A 39 8.28 19.27 0.10
C GLY A 39 8.40 19.39 -1.42
N GLN A 40 8.32 18.28 -2.14
CA GLN A 40 8.38 18.25 -3.60
C GLN A 40 7.16 18.94 -4.23
N LEU A 41 5.96 18.66 -3.73
CA LEU A 41 4.72 19.29 -4.17
C LEU A 41 4.73 20.80 -3.93
N LEU A 42 5.16 21.24 -2.74
CA LEU A 42 5.32 22.67 -2.45
C LEU A 42 6.37 23.31 -3.37
N GLY A 43 7.49 22.62 -3.62
CA GLY A 43 8.52 23.07 -4.54
C GLY A 43 7.99 23.25 -5.97
N PHE A 44 7.19 22.29 -6.46
CA PHE A 44 6.50 22.38 -7.74
C PHE A 44 5.56 23.60 -7.77
N LEU A 45 4.68 23.72 -6.79
CA LEU A 45 3.69 24.81 -6.71
C LEU A 45 4.35 26.20 -6.63
N GLN A 46 5.52 26.31 -6.02
CA GLN A 46 6.26 27.58 -5.91
C GLN A 46 7.08 27.92 -7.16
N THR A 47 7.62 26.92 -7.86
CA THR A 47 8.61 27.13 -8.93
C THR A 47 8.09 26.83 -10.33
N GLY A 48 6.98 26.11 -10.45
CA GLY A 48 6.44 25.61 -11.72
C GLY A 48 7.32 24.54 -12.39
N LYS A 49 8.36 24.03 -11.71
CA LYS A 49 9.27 23.03 -12.27
C LYS A 49 8.61 21.66 -12.32
N ILE A 50 8.19 21.27 -13.52
CA ILE A 50 7.48 20.01 -13.79
C ILE A 50 8.33 18.79 -13.39
N GLU A 51 9.66 18.90 -13.39
CA GLU A 51 10.56 17.82 -12.98
C GLU A 51 10.30 17.35 -11.54
N LEU A 52 9.89 18.26 -10.64
CA LEU A 52 9.54 17.91 -9.26
C LEU A 52 8.26 17.08 -9.18
N LEU A 53 7.31 17.34 -10.08
CA LEU A 53 6.08 16.56 -10.16
C LEU A 53 6.35 15.18 -10.76
N TYR A 54 7.23 15.08 -11.76
CA TYR A 54 7.66 13.79 -12.30
C TYR A 54 8.37 12.95 -11.25
N GLN A 55 9.29 13.54 -10.49
CA GLN A 55 9.98 12.85 -9.38
C GLN A 55 8.98 12.32 -8.36
N LEU A 56 8.03 13.15 -7.93
CA LEU A 56 6.99 12.74 -6.98
C LEU A 56 6.19 11.54 -7.49
N ILE A 57 5.72 11.61 -8.74
CA ILE A 57 4.94 10.52 -9.35
C ILE A 57 5.77 9.25 -9.47
N GLN A 58 7.03 9.36 -9.89
CA GLN A 58 7.93 8.23 -10.05
C GLN A 58 8.19 7.54 -8.69
N GLU A 59 8.49 8.30 -7.65
CA GLU A 59 8.72 7.77 -6.30
C GLU A 59 7.48 7.04 -5.77
N THR A 60 6.29 7.62 -5.95
CA THR A 60 5.02 6.97 -5.57
C THR A 60 4.77 5.67 -6.35
N VAL A 61 5.09 5.63 -7.65
CA VAL A 61 4.95 4.41 -8.47
C VAL A 61 5.91 3.33 -8.00
N ASP A 62 7.16 3.69 -7.70
CA ASP A 62 8.19 2.74 -7.23
C ASP A 62 7.79 2.16 -5.86
N GLU A 63 7.28 2.99 -4.93
CA GLU A 63 6.73 2.52 -3.64
C GLU A 63 5.57 1.53 -3.84
N TYR A 64 4.66 1.83 -4.76
CA TYR A 64 3.53 0.94 -5.05
C TYR A 64 3.98 -0.41 -5.63
N GLN A 65 5.01 -0.42 -6.49
CA GLN A 65 5.59 -1.66 -7.01
C GLN A 65 6.16 -2.53 -5.90
N ILE A 66 6.88 -1.94 -4.94
CA ILE A 66 7.43 -2.66 -3.79
C ILE A 66 6.29 -3.32 -2.99
N VAL A 67 5.23 -2.56 -2.68
CA VAL A 67 4.08 -3.10 -1.93
C VAL A 67 3.40 -4.25 -2.69
N MET A 68 3.29 -4.14 -4.02
CA MET A 68 2.74 -5.20 -4.87
C MET A 68 3.59 -6.48 -4.83
N GLU A 69 4.92 -6.36 -4.86
CA GLU A 69 5.84 -7.49 -4.73
C GLU A 69 5.75 -8.16 -3.36
N GLU A 70 5.63 -7.37 -2.29
CA GLU A 70 5.42 -7.87 -0.93
C GLU A 70 4.10 -8.63 -0.81
N MET A 71 3.02 -8.09 -1.37
CA MET A 71 1.71 -8.75 -1.41
C MET A 71 1.76 -10.06 -2.19
N SER A 72 2.45 -10.08 -3.34
CA SER A 72 2.65 -11.30 -4.14
C SER A 72 3.39 -12.36 -3.33
N THR A 73 4.47 -11.95 -2.65
CA THR A 73 5.25 -12.84 -1.78
C THR A 73 4.40 -13.39 -0.62
N LEU A 74 3.57 -12.55 -0.01
CA LEU A 74 2.69 -12.95 1.09
C LEU A 74 1.62 -13.93 0.61
N LYS A 75 1.01 -13.67 -0.55
CA LYS A 75 0.05 -14.56 -1.19
C LYS A 75 0.66 -15.94 -1.44
N HIS A 76 1.86 -15.98 -2.02
CA HIS A 76 2.55 -17.25 -2.26
C HIS A 76 2.84 -18.02 -0.95
N LYS A 77 3.26 -17.33 0.11
CA LYS A 77 3.46 -17.95 1.43
C LYS A 77 2.17 -18.54 2.02
N LEU A 78 1.03 -17.88 1.78
CA LEU A 78 -0.28 -18.38 2.21
C LEU A 78 -0.68 -19.64 1.43
N GLU A 79 -0.50 -19.64 0.11
CA GLU A 79 -0.78 -20.80 -0.75
C GLU A 79 0.07 -22.02 -0.32
N VAL A 80 1.37 -21.83 -0.09
CA VAL A 80 2.27 -22.89 0.38
C VAL A 80 1.81 -23.44 1.74
N ARG A 81 1.43 -22.57 2.68
CA ARG A 81 0.90 -23.02 3.99
C ARG A 81 -0.43 -23.78 3.85
N GLN A 82 -1.30 -23.36 2.95
CA GLN A 82 -2.57 -24.06 2.71
C GLN A 82 -2.32 -25.48 2.19
N ILE A 83 -1.41 -25.64 1.23
CA ILE A 83 -1.01 -26.96 0.70
C ILE A 83 -0.43 -27.83 1.81
N GLN A 84 0.50 -27.29 2.62
CA GLN A 84 1.10 -28.02 3.74
C GLN A 84 0.06 -28.49 4.77
N ASN A 85 -0.94 -27.65 5.06
CA ASN A 85 -2.01 -28.00 5.98
C ASN A 85 -2.92 -29.10 5.41
N GLN A 86 -3.21 -29.08 4.10
CA GLN A 86 -3.98 -30.12 3.42
C GLN A 86 -3.23 -31.45 3.44
N GLU A 87 -1.94 -31.46 3.09
CA GLU A 87 -1.11 -32.67 3.13
C GLU A 87 -0.99 -33.26 4.54
N GLN A 88 -0.93 -32.41 5.58
CA GLN A 88 -0.94 -32.88 6.97
C GLN A 88 -2.29 -33.49 7.36
N GLN A 89 -3.41 -32.90 6.93
CA GLN A 89 -4.74 -33.46 7.20
C GLN A 89 -4.93 -34.80 6.51
N GLU A 90 -4.53 -34.93 5.24
CA GLU A 90 -4.59 -36.19 4.49
C GLU A 90 -3.74 -37.28 5.16
N LYS A 91 -2.49 -36.99 5.54
CA LYS A 91 -1.64 -37.94 6.28
C LYS A 91 -2.21 -38.34 7.64
N THR A 92 -2.90 -37.43 8.31
CA THR A 92 -3.54 -37.73 9.60
C THR A 92 -4.76 -38.64 9.40
N HIS A 93 -5.53 -38.44 8.32
CA HIS A 93 -6.66 -39.30 7.95
C HIS A 93 -6.22 -40.69 7.45
N GLU A 94 -5.10 -40.79 6.73
CA GLU A 94 -4.52 -42.08 6.31
C GLU A 94 -3.91 -42.87 7.48
N GLN A 95 -3.59 -42.21 8.59
CA GLN A 95 -3.00 -42.82 9.78
C GLN A 95 -3.99 -43.10 10.91
N GLU A 96 -5.27 -42.73 10.78
CA GLU A 96 -6.29 -43.22 11.70
C GLU A 96 -6.44 -44.73 11.48
N PRO A 97 -6.00 -45.58 12.42
CA PRO A 97 -6.23 -47.00 12.29
C PRO A 97 -7.73 -47.24 12.36
N ASP A 98 -8.23 -48.09 11.47
CA ASP A 98 -9.61 -48.54 11.40
C ASP A 98 -9.99 -49.15 12.76
N LEU A 99 -10.51 -48.34 13.69
CA LEU A 99 -10.91 -48.76 15.04
C LEU A 99 -12.07 -49.76 15.00
N GLN A 100 -12.60 -50.07 13.82
CA GLN A 100 -13.60 -51.12 13.59
C GLN A 100 -13.01 -52.53 13.39
N SER A 101 -11.69 -52.69 13.16
CA SER A 101 -11.10 -54.02 12.94
C SER A 101 -10.63 -54.73 14.21
N LEU A 102 -10.81 -54.14 15.39
CA LEU A 102 -10.40 -54.72 16.69
C LEU A 102 -11.57 -55.29 17.53
N SER A 103 -12.78 -55.35 16.99
CA SER A 103 -13.96 -55.90 17.68
C SER A 103 -14.33 -57.34 17.28
N LEU A 104 -13.42 -58.10 16.65
CA LEU A 104 -13.67 -59.45 16.12
C LEU A 104 -12.64 -60.52 16.55
N ILE A 105 -12.05 -60.40 17.75
CA ILE A 105 -11.31 -61.50 18.38
C ILE A 105 -11.82 -61.73 19.80
#